data_AF-A0A7C5AZ78-F1
#
_entry.id   AF-A0A7C5AZ78-F1
#
_cell.length_a   1.000
_cell.length_b   1.000
_cell.length_c   1.000
_cell.angle_alpha   90.00
_cell.angle_beta   90.00
_cell.angle_gamma   90.00
#
_symmetry.space_group_name_H-M   'P 1'
#
loop_
_entity.id
_entity.type
_entity.pdbx_description
1 polymer ?
#
loop_
_entity_poly.entity_id
_entity_poly.type
_entity_poly.pdbx_seq_one_letter_code
_entity_poly.pdbx_strand_id
1 'polypeptide(L)'
;MSMSKSILQRRAEIQGLATAILLPSVGVFGGPIGQQVGDVGPLTSVVGIGLFQRTVLTLQRAGIRQLIVLSGSEEEQLKQALGKGPRVTIPVRWMPIREFPLDDPRTWEALAAEVHGFALVVSVNSVFSRGLIERLRRDLQDGQAIVVSQTPQGQVDQLMVQGMRSKASAGRPVIFPPRFDDPALRVAELVVVPASLMSSANQGASEKGTPPIRQWLERAAADGRVRVVSAEEKLGHWYQPVRTVSDIQAAERKLFNSLKGEFEGFVDRYFNRKVSRWFTRLFLAMGLSPNSITVLAGLIGLVAAAGFGVGTYSAGIAAALLFQLAAVIDCCDGEVARLTFTESPFGAWLDIVLDNIVHMAIFMGIAVGLYTTHIGQADDWVPLALGVAAAVGTGLSFILVEKAQKIKSVSGWRTPAHAAWADLMLKNVASRDFSAALLGFALFDQLYWFLLFAAAGSLLFAGAMVWVIRPSAVSSPRP
;
A
#
# COMPACT_ATOMS: atom_id res chain seq x y z
N MET A 1 28.92 0.34 22.80
CA MET A 1 28.06 -0.48 21.91
C MET A 1 27.11 0.33 20.99
N SER A 2 27.05 1.67 21.06
CA SER A 2 26.17 2.49 20.20
C SER A 2 26.76 2.81 18.81
N MET A 3 28.09 2.99 18.69
CA MET A 3 28.76 3.33 17.42
C MET A 3 28.80 2.21 16.37
N SER A 4 28.69 0.93 16.77
CA SER A 4 28.74 -0.19 15.82
C SER A 4 27.42 -0.35 15.04
N LYS A 5 26.27 0.01 15.65
CA LYS A 5 24.97 -0.01 14.98
C LYS A 5 24.84 1.09 13.91
N SER A 6 25.39 2.29 14.15
CA SER A 6 25.34 3.36 13.13
C SER A 6 26.23 3.08 11.92
N ILE A 7 27.35 2.36 12.11
CA ILE A 7 28.24 1.94 11.00
C ILE A 7 27.64 0.78 10.21
N LEU A 8 26.98 -0.19 10.87
CA LEU A 8 26.25 -1.27 10.20
C LEU A 8 25.02 -0.75 9.43
N GLN A 9 24.32 0.23 9.99
CA GLN A 9 23.17 0.88 9.35
C GLN A 9 23.61 1.79 8.19
N ARG A 10 24.75 2.49 8.31
CA ARG A 10 25.40 3.18 7.17
C ARG A 10 25.93 2.22 6.11
N ARG A 11 26.49 1.06 6.47
CA ARG A 11 26.93 0.05 5.50
C ARG A 11 25.75 -0.55 4.74
N ALA A 12 24.63 -0.82 5.42
CA ALA A 12 23.38 -1.25 4.78
C ALA A 12 22.75 -0.15 3.89
N GLU A 13 22.93 1.13 4.24
CA GLU A 13 22.49 2.27 3.42
C GLU A 13 23.38 2.56 2.20
N ILE A 14 24.66 2.14 2.23
CA ILE A 14 25.67 2.40 1.19
C ILE A 14 25.88 1.17 0.27
N GLN A 15 25.47 -0.04 0.68
CA GLN A 15 25.58 -1.28 -0.12
C GLN A 15 24.23 -1.80 -0.68
N GLY A 16 23.14 -1.08 -0.47
CA GLY A 16 21.79 -1.54 -0.81
C GLY A 16 21.37 -1.34 -2.28
N LEU A 17 20.39 -2.13 -2.72
CA LEU A 17 19.64 -1.95 -3.97
C LEU A 17 18.96 -0.56 -3.97
N ALA A 18 19.60 0.41 -4.61
CA ALA A 18 19.19 1.81 -4.69
C ALA A 18 18.91 2.28 -6.13
N THR A 19 19.41 1.54 -7.12
CA THR A 19 19.23 1.84 -8.55
C THR A 19 18.28 0.80 -9.18
N ALA A 20 17.33 1.27 -9.97
CA ALA A 20 16.51 0.39 -10.81
C ALA A 20 16.63 0.77 -12.29
N ILE A 21 16.75 -0.25 -13.13
CA ILE A 21 16.81 -0.17 -14.58
C ILE A 21 15.46 -0.62 -15.12
N LEU A 22 14.74 0.29 -15.77
CA LEU A 22 13.43 0.06 -16.33
C LEU A 22 13.52 -0.20 -17.84
N LEU A 23 12.86 -1.27 -18.27
CA LEU A 23 12.71 -1.68 -19.66
C LEU A 23 11.23 -1.53 -20.05
N PRO A 24 10.81 -0.41 -20.65
CA PRO A 24 9.40 -0.14 -20.95
C PRO A 24 8.82 -1.00 -22.08
N SER A 25 9.64 -1.31 -23.08
CA SER A 25 9.20 -1.87 -24.36
C SER A 25 9.87 -3.22 -24.69
N VAL A 26 10.67 -3.74 -23.77
CA VAL A 26 11.40 -5.01 -23.92
C VAL A 26 11.34 -5.78 -22.62
N GLY A 27 11.09 -7.09 -22.70
CA GLY A 27 11.14 -7.96 -21.52
C GLY A 27 12.57 -8.13 -21.00
N VAL A 28 12.71 -8.37 -19.69
CA VAL A 28 14.03 -8.61 -19.05
C VAL A 28 14.81 -9.75 -19.72
N PHE A 29 14.10 -10.76 -20.23
CA PHE A 29 14.67 -11.94 -20.88
C PHE A 29 14.59 -11.88 -22.42
N GLY A 30 14.25 -10.72 -22.99
CA GLY A 30 14.03 -10.50 -24.41
C GLY A 30 12.56 -10.50 -24.83
N GLY A 31 12.32 -10.12 -26.09
CA GLY A 31 10.99 -10.01 -26.69
C GLY A 31 10.38 -8.61 -26.60
N PRO A 32 9.74 -8.09 -27.67
CA PRO A 32 9.08 -6.80 -27.66
C PRO A 32 7.83 -6.83 -26.77
N ILE A 33 7.54 -5.70 -26.12
CA ILE A 33 6.32 -5.47 -25.34
C ILE A 33 5.51 -4.38 -26.05
N GLY A 34 4.21 -4.63 -26.28
CA GLY A 34 3.29 -3.58 -26.69
C GLY A 34 3.43 -3.08 -28.13
N GLN A 35 3.97 -3.88 -29.06
CA GLN A 35 4.25 -3.44 -30.44
C GLN A 35 3.08 -3.63 -31.43
N GLN A 36 2.07 -4.47 -31.13
CA GLN A 36 0.89 -4.62 -32.00
C GLN A 36 -0.28 -3.74 -31.56
N VAL A 37 -1.11 -3.34 -32.53
CA VAL A 37 -2.36 -2.60 -32.27
C VAL A 37 -3.30 -3.48 -31.43
N GLY A 38 -3.50 -3.12 -30.16
CA GLY A 38 -4.28 -3.90 -29.20
C GLY A 38 -3.45 -4.57 -28.09
N ASP A 39 -2.12 -4.50 -28.15
CA ASP A 39 -1.24 -5.02 -27.10
C ASP A 39 -1.16 -4.09 -25.89
N VAL A 40 -0.99 -4.70 -24.71
CA VAL A 40 -0.67 -3.99 -23.46
C VAL A 40 0.73 -3.39 -23.57
N GLY A 41 0.82 -2.06 -23.54
CA GLY A 41 2.08 -1.32 -23.47
C GLY A 41 2.33 -0.63 -22.12
N PRO A 42 3.47 0.05 -21.95
CA PRO A 42 3.87 0.72 -20.70
C PRO A 42 2.92 1.86 -20.28
N LEU A 43 2.16 2.42 -21.22
CA LEU A 43 1.16 3.47 -20.97
C LEU A 43 -0.24 2.91 -20.66
N THR A 44 -0.43 1.59 -20.71
CA THR A 44 -1.72 0.96 -20.41
C THR A 44 -2.16 1.31 -19.00
N SER A 45 -3.37 1.87 -18.86
CA SER A 45 -3.91 2.28 -17.57
C SER A 45 -4.48 1.08 -16.82
N VAL A 46 -4.05 0.91 -15.58
CA VAL A 46 -4.61 -0.06 -14.62
C VAL A 46 -5.04 0.74 -13.40
N VAL A 47 -6.36 0.81 -13.18
CA VAL A 47 -6.95 1.61 -12.08
C VAL A 47 -6.54 3.09 -12.16
N GLY A 48 -6.71 3.71 -13.33
CA GLY A 48 -6.51 5.15 -13.55
C GLY A 48 -5.05 5.63 -13.66
N ILE A 49 -4.06 4.72 -13.55
CA ILE A 49 -2.63 5.04 -13.69
C ILE A 49 -1.97 4.09 -14.68
N GLY A 50 -1.13 4.63 -15.56
CA GLY A 50 -0.32 3.85 -16.51
C GLY A 50 0.68 2.93 -15.83
N LEU A 51 0.92 1.74 -16.38
CA LEU A 51 1.86 0.75 -15.84
C LEU A 51 3.24 1.35 -15.52
N PHE A 52 3.80 2.16 -16.43
CA PHE A 52 5.08 2.83 -16.24
C PHE A 52 5.10 3.74 -15.00
N GLN A 53 4.12 4.64 -14.92
CA GLN A 53 4.00 5.56 -13.81
C GLN A 53 3.80 4.80 -12.48
N ARG A 54 2.99 3.73 -12.49
CA ARG A 54 2.77 2.86 -11.32
C ARG A 54 4.06 2.16 -10.88
N THR A 55 4.83 1.62 -11.82
CA THR A 55 6.12 0.98 -11.54
C THR A 55 7.08 1.98 -10.90
N VAL A 56 7.24 3.17 -11.49
CA VAL A 56 8.10 4.24 -10.95
C VAL A 56 7.70 4.62 -9.52
N LEU A 57 6.41 4.88 -9.28
CA LEU A 57 5.91 5.29 -7.96
C LEU A 57 6.04 4.16 -6.92
N THR A 58 5.87 2.90 -7.32
CA THR A 58 6.05 1.74 -6.44
C THR A 58 7.51 1.58 -6.03
N LEU A 59 8.44 1.71 -6.99
CA LEU A 59 9.89 1.64 -6.72
C LEU A 59 10.36 2.80 -5.83
N GLN A 60 9.90 4.02 -6.10
CA GLN A 60 10.18 5.18 -5.25
C GLN A 60 9.75 4.93 -3.80
N ARG A 61 8.51 4.46 -3.59
CA ARG A 61 7.99 4.16 -2.25
C ARG A 61 8.70 2.99 -1.57
N ALA A 62 9.24 2.05 -2.35
CA ALA A 62 10.06 0.95 -1.83
C ALA A 62 11.49 1.37 -1.48
N GLY A 63 11.87 2.63 -1.74
CA GLY A 63 13.15 3.22 -1.37
C GLY A 63 14.24 3.14 -2.44
N ILE A 64 13.87 2.92 -3.71
CA ILE A 64 14.78 3.14 -4.85
C ILE A 64 15.02 4.65 -5.00
N ARG A 65 16.28 5.04 -5.22
CA ARG A 65 16.72 6.45 -5.25
C ARG A 65 17.13 6.94 -6.63
N GLN A 66 17.44 6.03 -7.56
CA GLN A 66 17.80 6.37 -8.92
C GLN A 66 17.10 5.44 -9.91
N LEU A 67 16.56 6.01 -10.98
CA LEU A 67 16.01 5.26 -12.10
C LEU A 67 16.84 5.50 -13.35
N ILE A 68 17.10 4.42 -14.08
CA ILE A 68 17.63 4.45 -15.43
C ILE A 68 16.57 3.83 -16.33
N VAL A 69 16.09 4.55 -17.33
CA VAL A 69 15.03 4.10 -18.23
C VAL A 69 15.62 3.93 -19.62
N LEU A 70 15.60 2.70 -20.14
CA LEU A 70 15.98 2.44 -21.52
C LEU A 70 14.76 2.57 -22.41
N SER A 71 14.61 3.71 -23.07
CA SER A 71 13.42 4.06 -23.85
C SER A 71 13.64 3.93 -25.37
N GLY A 72 12.59 3.51 -26.07
CA GLY A 72 12.51 3.53 -27.52
C GLY A 72 11.85 4.81 -28.06
N SER A 73 11.04 4.65 -29.10
CA SER A 73 10.26 5.74 -29.73
C SER A 73 9.26 6.43 -28.81
N GLU A 74 8.88 5.78 -27.72
CA GLU A 74 7.89 6.18 -26.73
C GLU A 74 8.44 7.11 -25.63
N GLU A 75 9.73 7.45 -25.67
CA GLU A 75 10.41 8.26 -24.65
C GLU A 75 9.65 9.55 -24.28
N GLU A 76 9.21 10.32 -25.28
CA GLU A 76 8.50 11.58 -25.04
C GLU A 76 7.13 11.36 -24.39
N GLN A 77 6.43 10.29 -24.75
CA GLN A 77 5.15 9.93 -24.12
C GLN A 77 5.36 9.49 -22.66
N LEU A 78 6.43 8.74 -22.39
CA LEU A 78 6.79 8.32 -21.03
C LEU A 78 7.24 9.51 -20.17
N LYS A 79 8.01 10.44 -20.73
CA LYS A 79 8.37 11.71 -20.07
C LYS A 79 7.13 12.54 -19.75
N GLN A 80 6.21 12.67 -20.70
CA GLN A 80 4.95 13.40 -20.48
C GLN A 80 4.08 12.73 -19.42
N ALA A 81 4.03 11.39 -19.38
CA ALA A 81 3.31 10.64 -18.35
C ALA A 81 3.89 10.86 -16.95
N LEU A 82 5.21 11.02 -16.81
CA LEU A 82 5.86 11.38 -15.54
C LEU A 82 5.73 12.88 -15.21
N GLY A 83 5.71 13.75 -16.22
CA GLY A 83 5.62 15.21 -16.08
C GLY A 83 4.25 15.72 -15.64
N LYS A 84 3.19 14.91 -15.74
CA LYS A 84 1.84 15.22 -15.22
C LYS A 84 1.79 15.09 -13.68
N GLY A 85 2.49 15.97 -12.98
CA GLY A 85 2.37 16.22 -11.54
C GLY A 85 3.65 15.97 -10.71
N PRO A 86 3.78 16.59 -9.52
CA PRO A 86 4.99 16.54 -8.68
C PRO A 86 5.22 15.21 -7.94
N ARG A 87 4.65 14.11 -8.42
CA ARG A 87 4.60 12.82 -7.67
C ARG A 87 5.90 12.03 -7.72
N VAL A 88 6.66 12.20 -8.81
CA VAL A 88 7.95 11.55 -9.02
C VAL A 88 9.04 12.52 -8.60
N THR A 89 9.77 12.17 -7.54
CA THR A 89 10.83 13.01 -6.96
C THR A 89 12.21 12.42 -7.18
N ILE A 90 12.29 11.15 -7.59
CA ILE A 90 13.55 10.47 -7.86
C ILE A 90 14.14 10.88 -9.22
N PRO A 91 15.47 11.05 -9.32
CA PRO A 91 16.14 11.33 -10.58
C PRO A 91 15.92 10.18 -11.57
N VAL A 92 15.50 10.54 -12.78
CA VAL A 92 15.30 9.62 -13.90
C VAL A 92 16.30 9.94 -15.00
N ARG A 93 17.21 9.00 -15.27
CA ARG A 93 18.13 9.06 -16.39
C ARG A 93 17.52 8.31 -17.58
N TRP A 94 17.43 8.98 -18.72
CA TRP A 94 16.93 8.39 -19.96
C TRP A 94 18.09 7.94 -20.82
N MET A 95 18.01 6.71 -21.35
CA MET A 95 19.01 6.12 -22.23
C MET A 95 18.31 5.57 -23.48
N PRO A 96 18.47 6.21 -24.65
CA PRO A 96 17.80 5.77 -25.86
C PRO A 96 18.31 4.39 -26.30
N ILE A 97 17.42 3.42 -26.52
CA ILE A 97 17.79 2.07 -26.97
C ILE A 97 18.54 2.08 -28.31
N ARG A 98 18.31 3.11 -29.15
CA ARG A 98 19.03 3.29 -30.42
C ARG A 98 20.54 3.53 -30.23
N GLU A 99 20.91 4.22 -29.16
CA GLU A 99 22.31 4.51 -28.81
C GLU A 99 22.90 3.46 -27.86
N PHE A 100 22.02 2.85 -27.06
CA PHE A 100 22.36 1.83 -26.06
C PHE A 100 21.55 0.54 -26.30
N PRO A 101 21.90 -0.26 -27.33
CA PRO A 101 21.20 -1.51 -27.61
C PRO A 101 21.38 -2.50 -26.46
N LEU A 102 20.30 -3.21 -26.09
CA LEU A 102 20.31 -4.17 -24.97
C LEU A 102 21.10 -5.46 -25.27
N ASP A 103 21.33 -5.75 -26.54
CA ASP A 103 22.18 -6.84 -27.02
C ASP A 103 23.67 -6.45 -27.07
N ASP A 104 23.99 -5.15 -27.00
CA ASP A 104 25.38 -4.68 -26.94
C ASP A 104 25.94 -4.83 -25.51
N PRO A 105 27.03 -5.60 -25.34
CA PRO A 105 27.80 -5.69 -24.10
C PRO A 105 28.13 -4.34 -23.45
N ARG A 106 28.48 -3.34 -24.26
CA ARG A 106 28.97 -2.03 -23.81
C ARG A 106 27.88 -1.22 -23.12
N THR A 107 26.63 -1.39 -23.54
CA THR A 107 25.46 -0.79 -22.88
C THR A 107 25.40 -1.20 -21.41
N TRP A 108 25.63 -2.47 -21.13
CA TRP A 108 25.56 -3.01 -19.78
C TRP A 108 26.76 -2.62 -18.92
N GLU A 109 27.94 -2.45 -19.52
CA GLU A 109 29.08 -1.83 -18.83
C GLU A 109 28.80 -0.37 -18.47
N ALA A 110 28.20 0.35 -19.43
CA ALA A 110 27.51 1.62 -19.29
C ALA A 110 26.74 1.72 -17.95
N LEU A 111 25.75 0.84 -17.86
CA LEU A 111 24.84 0.74 -16.73
C LEU A 111 25.56 0.30 -15.45
N ALA A 112 26.48 -0.66 -15.53
CA ALA A 112 27.23 -1.16 -14.39
C ALA A 112 28.07 -0.08 -13.71
N ALA A 113 28.63 0.86 -14.49
CA ALA A 113 29.40 1.99 -13.98
C ALA A 113 28.57 2.96 -13.12
N GLU A 114 27.25 3.01 -13.31
CA GLU A 114 26.33 3.86 -12.54
C GLU A 114 25.70 3.15 -11.32
N VAL A 115 25.80 1.83 -11.29
CA VAL A 115 25.18 1.00 -10.26
C VAL A 115 26.15 0.76 -9.12
N HIS A 116 25.76 1.19 -7.93
CA HIS A 116 26.52 0.94 -6.70
C HIS A 116 26.02 -0.35 -6.05
N GLY A 117 26.78 -1.44 -6.21
CA GLY A 117 26.45 -2.74 -5.61
C GLY A 117 25.45 -3.55 -6.44
N PHE A 118 24.17 -3.23 -6.35
CA PHE A 118 23.08 -3.99 -7.00
C PHE A 118 22.12 -3.10 -7.79
N ALA A 119 21.68 -3.60 -8.95
CA ALA A 119 20.62 -3.02 -9.75
C ALA A 119 19.37 -3.91 -9.76
N LEU A 120 18.19 -3.29 -9.69
CA LEU A 120 16.93 -3.96 -9.95
C LEU A 120 16.59 -3.77 -11.42
N VAL A 121 16.55 -4.84 -12.21
CA VAL A 121 16.10 -4.79 -13.60
C VAL A 121 14.63 -5.20 -13.67
N VAL A 122 13.79 -4.32 -14.20
CA VAL A 122 12.33 -4.50 -14.24
C VAL A 122 11.77 -4.17 -15.61
N SER A 123 10.91 -5.05 -16.10
CA SER A 123 10.06 -4.79 -17.25
C SER A 123 8.76 -4.11 -16.85
N VAL A 124 8.28 -3.19 -17.69
CA VAL A 124 7.06 -2.39 -17.45
C VAL A 124 5.80 -3.08 -18.02
N ASN A 125 5.68 -4.38 -17.77
CA ASN A 125 4.51 -5.19 -18.12
C ASN A 125 3.94 -5.91 -16.90
N SER A 126 4.08 -5.32 -15.71
CA SER A 126 3.69 -5.96 -14.47
C SER A 126 3.31 -4.96 -13.39
N VAL A 127 2.55 -5.45 -12.41
CA VAL A 127 2.22 -4.72 -11.18
C VAL A 127 2.70 -5.56 -10.00
N PHE A 128 3.31 -4.93 -9.01
CA PHE A 128 3.86 -5.62 -7.85
C PHE A 128 3.73 -4.78 -6.58
N SER A 129 3.87 -5.44 -5.43
CA SER A 129 3.75 -4.78 -4.13
C SER A 129 5.05 -4.08 -3.71
N ARG A 130 4.91 -2.98 -2.96
CA ARG A 130 6.04 -2.34 -2.25
C ARG A 130 6.80 -3.34 -1.38
N GLY A 131 6.06 -4.17 -0.64
CA GLY A 131 6.63 -5.15 0.28
C GLY A 131 7.52 -6.17 -0.42
N LEU A 132 7.22 -6.56 -1.67
CA LEU A 132 8.08 -7.45 -2.46
C LEU A 132 9.46 -6.81 -2.68
N ILE A 133 9.51 -5.55 -3.08
CA ILE A 133 10.78 -4.85 -3.32
C ILE A 133 11.54 -4.65 -2.00
N GLU A 134 10.86 -4.31 -0.91
CA GLU A 134 11.48 -4.22 0.42
C GLU A 134 12.05 -5.57 0.92
N ARG A 135 11.39 -6.69 0.58
CA ARG A 135 11.94 -8.03 0.83
C ARG A 135 13.20 -8.25 0.01
N LEU A 136 13.19 -7.94 -1.29
CA LEU A 136 14.38 -8.06 -2.15
C LEU A 136 15.55 -7.24 -1.63
N ARG A 137 15.31 -6.02 -1.13
CA ARG A 137 16.33 -5.16 -0.52
C ARG A 137 16.93 -5.75 0.76
N ARG A 138 16.13 -6.48 1.55
CA ARG A 138 16.58 -7.16 2.78
C ARG A 138 17.31 -8.47 2.51
N ASP A 139 16.95 -9.15 1.42
CA ASP A 139 17.46 -10.47 1.05
C ASP A 139 18.77 -10.45 0.26
N LEU A 140 19.36 -9.25 0.03
CA LEU A 140 20.61 -9.09 -0.71
C LEU A 140 21.78 -9.77 -0.01
N GLN A 141 22.58 -10.50 -0.80
CA GLN A 141 23.85 -11.08 -0.38
C GLN A 141 24.91 -10.78 -1.43
N ASP A 142 26.11 -10.40 -0.98
CA ASP A 142 27.20 -9.99 -1.87
C ASP A 142 27.49 -11.05 -2.95
N GLY A 143 27.44 -10.62 -4.21
CA GLY A 143 27.73 -11.46 -5.36
C GLY A 143 26.62 -12.46 -5.75
N GLN A 144 25.46 -12.44 -5.10
CA GLN A 144 24.30 -13.25 -5.49
C GLN A 144 23.26 -12.44 -6.29
N ALA A 145 22.76 -13.03 -7.36
CA ALA A 145 21.59 -12.50 -8.07
C ALA A 145 20.30 -13.05 -7.47
N ILE A 146 19.23 -12.24 -7.48
CA ILE A 146 17.90 -12.66 -7.01
C ILE A 146 16.93 -12.69 -8.17
N VAL A 147 16.27 -13.83 -8.36
CA VAL A 147 15.20 -14.01 -9.34
C VAL A 147 13.87 -14.15 -8.62
N VAL A 148 12.86 -13.40 -9.03
CA VAL A 148 11.51 -13.53 -8.46
C VAL A 148 10.72 -14.59 -9.20
N SER A 149 10.12 -15.52 -8.46
CA SER A 149 9.22 -16.54 -8.98
C SER A 149 7.78 -16.24 -8.60
N GLN A 150 6.85 -16.49 -9.52
CA GLN A 150 5.41 -16.48 -9.27
C GLN A 150 4.93 -17.78 -8.60
N THR A 151 5.80 -18.79 -8.54
CA THR A 151 5.53 -20.12 -8.00
C THR A 151 5.72 -20.10 -6.47
N PRO A 152 4.85 -20.74 -5.66
CA PRO A 152 4.98 -20.75 -4.19
C PRO A 152 6.34 -21.30 -3.71
N GLN A 153 6.89 -20.72 -2.64
CA GLN A 153 8.24 -21.05 -2.16
C GLN A 153 8.44 -22.54 -1.88
N GLY A 154 7.45 -23.23 -1.27
CA GLY A 154 7.57 -24.68 -1.01
C GLY A 154 7.72 -25.53 -2.28
N GLN A 155 7.16 -25.10 -3.41
CA GLN A 155 7.33 -25.76 -4.71
C GLN A 155 8.66 -25.36 -5.36
N VAL A 156 9.09 -24.11 -5.18
CA VAL A 156 10.44 -23.67 -5.58
C VAL A 156 11.50 -24.52 -4.87
N ASP A 157 11.39 -24.70 -3.55
CA ASP A 157 12.35 -25.48 -2.76
C ASP A 157 12.39 -26.94 -3.22
N GLN A 158 11.23 -27.53 -3.56
CA GLN A 158 11.17 -28.89 -4.15
C GLN A 158 11.87 -28.96 -5.52
N LEU A 159 11.65 -27.99 -6.40
CA LEU A 159 12.32 -27.90 -7.70
C LEU A 159 13.83 -27.71 -7.55
N MET A 160 14.26 -26.90 -6.58
CA MET A 160 15.68 -26.72 -6.25
C MET A 160 16.33 -28.03 -5.76
N VAL A 161 15.65 -28.77 -4.88
CA VAL A 161 16.12 -30.07 -4.37
C VAL A 161 16.18 -31.12 -5.50
N GLN A 162 15.15 -31.18 -6.35
CA GLN A 162 15.15 -32.05 -7.53
C GLN A 162 16.29 -31.68 -8.49
N GLY A 163 16.54 -30.38 -8.67
CA GLY A 163 17.61 -29.92 -9.54
C GLY A 163 19.02 -30.17 -9.00
N MET A 164 19.21 -30.10 -7.69
CA MET A 164 20.46 -30.51 -7.04
C MET A 164 20.72 -32.02 -7.20
N ARG A 165 19.68 -32.86 -7.09
CA ARG A 165 19.79 -34.31 -7.34
C ARG A 165 20.15 -34.62 -8.80
N SER A 166 19.64 -33.84 -9.76
CA SER A 166 19.97 -34.00 -11.18
C SER A 166 21.37 -33.48 -11.55
N LYS A 167 21.88 -32.44 -10.87
CA LYS A 167 23.26 -31.92 -11.05
C LYS A 167 24.31 -33.00 -10.75
N ALA A 168 24.02 -33.94 -9.83
CA ALA A 168 24.85 -35.11 -9.56
C ALA A 168 24.95 -36.10 -10.74
N SER A 169 24.05 -36.01 -11.74
CA SER A 169 24.01 -36.91 -12.89
C SER A 169 24.36 -36.23 -14.23
N ALA A 170 24.38 -34.90 -14.34
CA ALA A 170 24.56 -34.22 -15.64
C ALA A 170 25.28 -32.84 -15.63
N GLY A 171 25.91 -32.42 -14.53
CA GLY A 171 26.81 -31.25 -14.52
C GLY A 171 26.19 -29.86 -14.74
N ARG A 172 24.89 -29.74 -15.08
CA ARG A 172 24.16 -28.46 -15.17
C ARG A 172 23.21 -28.27 -13.99
N PRO A 173 23.13 -27.08 -13.38
CA PRO A 173 22.09 -26.77 -12.40
C PRO A 173 20.72 -26.80 -13.09
N VAL A 174 19.82 -27.69 -12.66
CA VAL A 174 18.45 -27.81 -13.21
C VAL A 174 17.50 -26.75 -12.64
N ILE A 175 18.04 -25.71 -12.02
CA ILE A 175 17.27 -24.63 -11.38
C ILE A 175 16.49 -23.81 -12.40
N PHE A 176 17.08 -23.61 -13.58
CA PHE A 176 16.47 -22.87 -14.67
C PHE A 176 16.13 -23.84 -15.79
N PRO A 177 14.83 -24.05 -16.08
CA PRO A 177 14.45 -24.86 -17.24
C PRO A 177 15.00 -24.22 -18.52
N PRO A 178 15.24 -25.00 -19.58
CA PRO A 178 15.82 -24.52 -20.84
C PRO A 178 15.00 -23.39 -21.50
N ARG A 179 13.75 -23.19 -21.06
CA ARG A 179 12.96 -21.97 -21.28
C ARG A 179 12.45 -21.47 -19.93
N PHE A 180 12.68 -20.21 -19.60
CA PHE A 180 12.11 -19.51 -18.43
C PHE A 180 10.57 -19.41 -18.44
N ASP A 181 9.94 -19.83 -19.54
CA ASP A 181 8.49 -19.99 -19.71
C ASP A 181 8.01 -21.42 -19.39
N ASP A 182 8.87 -22.30 -18.87
CA ASP A 182 8.45 -23.65 -18.47
C ASP A 182 7.31 -23.56 -17.43
N PRO A 183 6.19 -24.26 -17.66
CA PRO A 183 5.04 -24.24 -16.77
C PRO A 183 5.38 -24.63 -15.31
N ALA A 184 6.49 -25.32 -15.07
CA ALA A 184 6.92 -25.72 -13.73
C ALA A 184 7.47 -24.57 -12.86
N LEU A 185 8.14 -23.56 -13.45
CA LEU A 185 8.71 -22.43 -12.72
C LEU A 185 8.47 -21.12 -13.49
N ARG A 186 7.37 -20.44 -13.15
CA ARG A 186 7.05 -19.13 -13.74
C ARG A 186 7.89 -18.03 -13.12
N VAL A 187 8.84 -17.50 -13.89
CA VAL A 187 9.72 -16.40 -13.46
C VAL A 187 9.09 -15.04 -13.77
N ALA A 188 9.20 -14.11 -12.82
CA ALA A 188 8.78 -12.73 -13.00
C ALA A 188 9.82 -11.94 -13.79
N GLU A 189 9.40 -10.94 -14.57
CA GLU A 189 10.30 -10.00 -15.25
C GLU A 189 10.81 -8.92 -14.29
N LEU A 190 11.33 -9.38 -13.15
CA LEU A 190 11.84 -8.58 -12.06
C LEU A 190 13.02 -9.33 -11.42
N VAL A 191 14.23 -8.81 -11.61
CA VAL A 191 15.48 -9.48 -11.23
C VAL A 191 16.41 -8.48 -10.53
N VAL A 192 17.07 -8.92 -9.48
CA VAL A 192 18.16 -8.16 -8.85
C VAL A 192 19.48 -8.73 -9.34
N VAL A 193 20.33 -7.88 -9.91
CA VAL A 193 21.64 -8.26 -10.44
C VAL A 193 22.73 -7.41 -9.78
N PRO A 194 23.79 -8.02 -9.21
CA PRO A 194 24.96 -7.26 -8.78
C PRO A 194 25.70 -6.64 -9.97
N ALA A 195 26.24 -5.42 -9.79
CA ALA A 195 26.98 -4.71 -10.83
C ALA A 195 28.17 -5.53 -11.38
N SER A 196 28.75 -6.39 -10.56
CA SER A 196 29.84 -7.29 -10.96
C SER A 196 29.42 -8.32 -12.02
N LEU A 197 28.15 -8.70 -12.10
CA LEU A 197 27.64 -9.60 -13.15
C LEU A 197 27.36 -8.87 -14.47
N MET A 198 27.20 -7.54 -14.44
CA MET A 198 26.85 -6.73 -15.61
C MET A 198 28.06 -6.33 -16.48
N SER A 199 29.30 -6.50 -16.00
CA SER A 199 30.51 -6.09 -16.71
C SER A 199 30.91 -7.04 -17.87
N SER A 200 31.62 -6.54 -18.89
CA SER A 200 32.01 -7.33 -20.08
C SER A 200 32.89 -8.54 -19.76
N ALA A 201 33.60 -8.53 -18.63
CA ALA A 201 34.44 -9.63 -18.17
C ALA A 201 33.66 -10.96 -18.01
N ASN A 202 32.33 -10.91 -17.90
CA ASN A 202 31.47 -12.08 -17.75
C ASN A 202 30.83 -12.57 -19.05
N GLN A 203 31.33 -12.18 -20.23
CA GLN A 203 30.66 -12.47 -21.50
C GLN A 203 31.38 -13.54 -22.33
N GLY A 204 30.63 -14.58 -22.73
CA GLY A 204 30.95 -15.41 -23.89
C GLY A 204 30.11 -14.96 -25.09
N ALA A 205 30.24 -15.61 -26.24
CA ALA A 205 29.51 -15.25 -27.46
C ALA A 205 28.00 -15.04 -27.20
N SER A 206 27.55 -13.78 -27.22
CA SER A 206 26.13 -13.44 -27.11
C SER A 206 25.41 -13.82 -28.40
N GLU A 207 24.28 -14.51 -28.30
CA GLU A 207 23.41 -14.75 -29.46
C GLU A 207 22.78 -13.41 -29.87
N LYS A 208 22.97 -13.01 -31.13
CA LYS A 208 22.40 -11.76 -31.67
C LYS A 208 20.91 -11.67 -31.34
N GLY A 209 20.51 -10.58 -30.68
CA GLY A 209 19.10 -10.27 -30.40
C GLY A 209 18.55 -10.69 -29.04
N THR A 210 19.35 -11.29 -28.15
CA THR A 210 18.91 -11.64 -26.78
C THR A 210 19.71 -10.85 -25.74
N PRO A 211 19.07 -10.24 -24.72
CA PRO A 211 19.82 -9.54 -23.67
C PRO A 211 20.69 -10.52 -22.86
N PRO A 212 21.92 -10.11 -22.47
CA PRO A 212 22.90 -10.99 -21.82
C PRO A 212 22.50 -11.45 -20.41
N ILE A 213 21.47 -10.82 -19.82
CA ILE A 213 20.96 -11.11 -18.47
C ILE A 213 20.66 -12.60 -18.28
N ARG A 214 20.05 -13.25 -19.28
CA ARG A 214 19.76 -14.69 -19.23
C ARG A 214 21.03 -15.50 -19.00
N GLN A 215 22.07 -15.24 -19.80
CA GLN A 215 23.33 -15.97 -19.72
C GLN A 215 24.05 -15.72 -18.39
N TRP A 216 24.00 -14.50 -17.86
CA TRP A 216 24.56 -14.19 -16.54
C TRP A 216 23.87 -14.97 -15.42
N LEU A 217 22.54 -15.06 -15.46
CA LEU A 217 21.78 -15.82 -14.47
C LEU A 217 22.06 -17.31 -14.57
N GLU A 218 22.13 -17.88 -15.78
CA GLU A 218 22.47 -19.29 -15.98
C GLU A 218 23.87 -19.64 -15.44
N ARG A 219 24.87 -18.76 -15.69
CA ARG A 219 26.23 -18.92 -15.14
C ARG A 219 26.27 -18.76 -13.64
N ALA A 220 25.66 -17.70 -13.11
CA ALA A 220 25.57 -17.50 -11.67
C ALA A 220 24.85 -18.67 -10.98
N ALA A 221 23.86 -19.28 -11.63
CA ALA A 221 23.17 -20.46 -11.12
C ALA A 221 24.09 -21.70 -11.09
N ALA A 222 24.96 -21.87 -12.09
CA ALA A 222 25.95 -22.94 -12.12
C ALA A 222 26.90 -22.87 -10.93
N ASP A 223 27.26 -21.64 -10.56
CA ASP A 223 28.12 -21.32 -9.42
C ASP A 223 27.38 -21.28 -8.07
N GLY A 224 26.06 -21.53 -8.04
CA GLY A 224 25.26 -21.45 -6.80
C GLY A 224 25.07 -20.02 -6.27
N ARG A 225 25.27 -19.01 -7.12
CA ARG A 225 25.15 -17.57 -6.81
C ARG A 225 23.80 -16.98 -7.24
N VAL A 226 22.76 -17.81 -7.42
CA VAL A 226 21.40 -17.34 -7.70
C VAL A 226 20.45 -17.81 -6.60
N ARG A 227 19.70 -16.86 -6.07
CA ARG A 227 18.64 -17.11 -5.10
C ARG A 227 17.29 -16.85 -5.75
N VAL A 228 16.34 -17.76 -5.55
CA VAL A 228 14.96 -17.58 -6.03
C VAL A 228 14.07 -17.18 -4.86
N VAL A 229 13.34 -16.08 -5.04
CA VAL A 229 12.38 -15.55 -4.05
C VAL A 229 10.98 -15.65 -4.61
N SER A 230 10.09 -16.34 -3.90
CA SER A 230 8.68 -16.44 -4.29
C SER A 230 7.89 -15.17 -3.97
N ALA A 231 7.04 -14.76 -4.92
CA ALA A 231 6.01 -13.75 -4.74
C ALA A 231 4.80 -14.36 -3.99
N GLU A 232 4.94 -14.47 -2.67
CA GLU A 232 3.90 -15.00 -1.78
C GLU A 232 2.84 -13.94 -1.39
N GLU A 233 1.65 -14.05 -1.98
CA GLU A 233 0.53 -13.15 -1.72
C GLU A 233 0.12 -13.09 -0.24
N LYS A 234 0.21 -14.21 0.50
CA LYS A 234 -0.14 -14.28 1.92
C LYS A 234 0.74 -13.43 2.83
N LEU A 235 1.96 -13.12 2.39
CA LEU A 235 2.92 -12.28 3.12
C LEU A 235 2.91 -10.82 2.63
N GLY A 236 1.94 -10.43 1.80
CA GLY A 236 1.90 -9.11 1.17
C GLY A 236 2.96 -8.91 0.07
N HIS A 237 3.64 -9.97 -0.35
CA HIS A 237 4.66 -9.98 -1.38
C HIS A 237 4.06 -10.53 -2.67
N TRP A 238 3.53 -9.68 -3.54
CA TRP A 238 2.87 -10.17 -4.76
C TRP A 238 3.40 -9.48 -6.01
N TYR A 239 3.25 -10.21 -7.11
CA TYR A 239 3.61 -9.80 -8.46
C TYR A 239 2.50 -10.31 -9.40
N GLN A 240 2.09 -9.48 -10.35
CA GLN A 240 1.08 -9.81 -11.36
C GLN A 240 1.57 -9.32 -12.73
N PRO A 241 1.87 -10.22 -13.68
CA PRO A 241 2.16 -9.83 -15.05
C PRO A 241 0.89 -9.29 -15.73
N VAL A 242 1.09 -8.36 -16.66
CA VAL A 242 0.08 -7.71 -17.49
C VAL A 242 0.59 -7.72 -18.93
N ARG A 243 0.23 -8.77 -19.68
CA ARG A 243 0.62 -8.93 -21.09
C ARG A 243 -0.57 -8.85 -22.03
N THR A 244 -1.75 -9.23 -21.53
CA THR A 244 -3.00 -9.27 -22.29
C THR A 244 -4.08 -8.42 -21.64
N VAL A 245 -5.15 -8.11 -22.38
CA VAL A 245 -6.31 -7.38 -21.85
C VAL A 245 -6.98 -8.13 -20.68
N SER A 246 -7.01 -9.46 -20.70
CA SER A 246 -7.48 -10.26 -19.56
C SER A 246 -6.63 -10.09 -18.30
N ASP A 247 -5.32 -9.84 -18.46
CA ASP A 247 -4.42 -9.61 -17.33
C ASP A 247 -4.65 -8.25 -16.69
N ILE A 248 -5.18 -7.26 -17.41
CA ILE A 248 -5.56 -5.96 -16.83
C ILE A 248 -6.60 -6.20 -15.73
N GLN A 249 -7.65 -6.97 -16.01
CA GLN A 249 -8.68 -7.30 -15.01
C GLN A 249 -8.12 -8.13 -13.85
N ALA A 250 -7.13 -9.00 -14.11
CA ALA A 250 -6.43 -9.73 -13.05
C ALA A 250 -5.60 -8.79 -12.17
N ALA A 251 -4.88 -7.84 -12.75
CA ALA A 251 -4.09 -6.83 -12.06
C ALA A 251 -4.95 -5.86 -11.24
N GLU A 252 -6.09 -5.42 -11.78
CA GLU A 252 -7.05 -4.63 -11.01
C GLU A 252 -7.55 -5.41 -9.78
N ARG A 253 -8.01 -6.65 -9.97
CA ARG A 253 -8.45 -7.51 -8.86
C ARG A 253 -7.34 -7.69 -7.82
N LYS A 254 -6.10 -7.89 -8.26
CA LYS A 254 -4.92 -8.02 -7.38
C LYS A 254 -4.68 -6.74 -6.59
N LEU A 255 -4.71 -5.57 -7.24
CA LEU A 255 -4.57 -4.27 -6.59
C LEU A 255 -5.64 -4.04 -5.52
N PHE A 256 -6.92 -4.24 -5.84
CA PHE A 256 -8.03 -4.12 -4.88
C PHE A 256 -7.94 -5.15 -3.73
N ASN A 257 -7.39 -6.34 -3.99
CA ASN A 257 -7.14 -7.34 -2.95
C ASN A 257 -5.88 -7.06 -2.14
N SER A 258 -5.01 -6.15 -2.57
CA SER A 258 -3.83 -5.73 -1.80
C SER A 258 -4.12 -4.60 -0.81
N LEU A 259 -5.25 -3.90 -0.97
CA LEU A 259 -5.69 -2.84 -0.06
C LEU A 259 -6.20 -3.36 1.29
N LYS A 260 -6.27 -4.69 1.48
CA LYS A 260 -6.79 -5.27 2.72
C LYS A 260 -5.85 -4.92 3.87
N GLY A 261 -6.36 -4.16 4.83
CA GLY A 261 -5.64 -3.91 6.08
C GLY A 261 -5.60 -5.18 6.93
N GLU A 262 -4.52 -5.37 7.70
CA GLU A 262 -4.40 -6.47 8.66
C GLU A 262 -5.45 -6.39 9.79
N PHE A 263 -6.09 -5.22 9.97
CA PHE A 263 -6.97 -4.89 11.09
C PHE A 263 -8.32 -4.31 10.66
N GLU A 264 -8.99 -4.96 9.71
CA GLU A 264 -10.37 -4.59 9.38
C GLU A 264 -11.38 -5.27 10.31
N GLY A 265 -12.34 -4.48 10.81
CA GLY A 265 -13.49 -4.94 11.60
C GLY A 265 -14.36 -5.95 10.84
N PHE A 266 -15.27 -6.61 11.57
CA PHE A 266 -16.08 -7.68 11.01
C PHE A 266 -17.00 -7.16 9.89
N VAL A 267 -17.64 -6.00 10.09
CA VAL A 267 -18.56 -5.42 9.11
C VAL A 267 -17.80 -4.92 7.88
N ASP A 268 -16.64 -4.31 8.08
CA ASP A 268 -15.77 -3.85 6.99
C ASP A 268 -15.37 -5.00 6.07
N ARG A 269 -15.01 -6.13 6.68
CA ARG A 269 -14.51 -7.29 5.95
C ARG A 269 -15.55 -7.91 5.02
N TYR A 270 -16.82 -7.98 5.46
CA TYR A 270 -17.87 -8.75 4.78
C TYR A 270 -18.85 -7.90 3.97
N PHE A 271 -19.16 -6.69 4.42
CA PHE A 271 -20.17 -5.82 3.79
C PHE A 271 -19.54 -4.60 3.13
N ASN A 272 -18.93 -3.70 3.93
CA ASN A 272 -18.49 -2.40 3.43
C ASN A 272 -17.51 -2.55 2.27
N ARG A 273 -16.61 -3.52 2.31
CA ARG A 273 -15.60 -3.69 1.26
C ARG A 273 -16.14 -4.15 -0.09
N LYS A 274 -17.27 -4.86 -0.15
CA LYS A 274 -17.89 -5.22 -1.43
C LYS A 274 -18.49 -3.99 -2.09
N VAL A 275 -19.12 -3.15 -1.28
CA VAL A 275 -19.81 -1.93 -1.72
C VAL A 275 -18.79 -0.82 -2.03
N SER A 276 -17.78 -0.63 -1.18
CA SER A 276 -16.70 0.35 -1.37
C SER A 276 -15.99 0.14 -2.69
N ARG A 277 -15.63 -1.10 -3.04
CA ARG A 277 -14.97 -1.41 -4.33
C ARG A 277 -15.76 -0.95 -5.54
N TRP A 278 -17.09 -1.03 -5.49
CA TRP A 278 -17.93 -0.53 -6.56
C TRP A 278 -17.88 0.99 -6.64
N PHE A 279 -18.02 1.68 -5.50
CA PHE A 279 -17.90 3.14 -5.42
C PHE A 279 -16.50 3.64 -5.79
N THR A 280 -15.43 3.00 -5.31
CA THR A 280 -14.04 3.31 -5.65
C THR A 280 -13.81 3.25 -7.15
N ARG A 281 -14.34 2.23 -7.85
CA ARG A 281 -14.26 2.17 -9.32
C ARG A 281 -14.99 3.34 -9.98
N LEU A 282 -16.18 3.67 -9.48
CA LEU A 282 -16.96 4.81 -9.97
C LEU A 282 -16.22 6.14 -9.76
N PHE A 283 -15.66 6.36 -8.58
CA PHE A 283 -14.90 7.57 -8.25
C PHE A 283 -13.62 7.71 -9.06
N LEU A 284 -12.92 6.60 -9.30
CA LEU A 284 -11.77 6.58 -10.20
C LEU A 284 -12.15 6.89 -11.64
N ALA A 285 -13.28 6.35 -12.13
CA ALA A 285 -13.78 6.65 -13.46
C ALA A 285 -14.21 8.11 -13.62
N MET A 286 -14.76 8.72 -12.56
CA MET A 286 -15.11 10.14 -12.51
C MET A 286 -13.92 11.06 -12.23
N GLY A 287 -12.73 10.52 -11.93
CA GLY A 287 -11.54 11.30 -11.64
C GLY A 287 -11.64 12.12 -10.34
N LEU A 288 -12.46 11.68 -9.37
CA LEU A 288 -12.58 12.38 -8.09
C LEU A 288 -11.30 12.27 -7.27
N SER A 289 -10.91 13.37 -6.62
CA SER A 289 -9.78 13.36 -5.70
C SER A 289 -10.16 12.70 -4.36
N PRO A 290 -9.22 12.05 -3.64
CA PRO A 290 -9.49 11.50 -2.30
C PRO A 290 -10.15 12.52 -1.38
N ASN A 291 -9.61 13.74 -1.30
CA ASN A 291 -10.15 14.80 -0.44
C ASN A 291 -11.60 15.16 -0.80
N SER A 292 -11.97 15.11 -2.09
CA SER A 292 -13.35 15.34 -2.53
C SER A 292 -14.29 14.24 -2.05
N ILE A 293 -13.81 12.99 -2.03
CA ILE A 293 -14.57 11.84 -1.53
C ILE A 293 -14.74 11.94 -0.01
N THR A 294 -13.68 12.32 0.73
CA THR A 294 -13.75 12.59 2.18
C THR A 294 -14.80 13.65 2.51
N VAL A 295 -14.79 14.78 1.79
CA VAL A 295 -15.79 15.86 1.99
C VAL A 295 -17.20 15.37 1.66
N LEU A 296 -17.37 14.58 0.59
CA LEU A 296 -18.67 14.00 0.22
C LEU A 296 -19.19 13.06 1.32
N ALA A 297 -18.34 12.17 1.83
CA ALA A 297 -18.69 11.29 2.95
C ALA A 297 -19.12 12.09 4.18
N GLY A 298 -18.35 13.12 4.53
CA GLY A 298 -18.67 14.01 5.65
C GLY A 298 -20.00 14.73 5.48
N LEU A 299 -20.30 15.26 4.28
CA LEU A 299 -21.58 15.91 4.00
C LEU A 299 -22.76 14.94 4.14
N ILE A 300 -22.63 13.71 3.62
CA ILE A 300 -23.65 12.66 3.77
C ILE A 300 -23.86 12.32 5.25
N GLY A 301 -22.77 12.23 6.03
CA GLY A 301 -22.81 12.03 7.47
C GLY A 301 -23.53 13.15 8.23
N LEU A 302 -23.31 14.41 7.85
CA LEU A 302 -24.02 15.56 8.44
C LEU A 302 -25.51 15.56 8.09
N VAL A 303 -25.88 15.16 6.87
CA VAL A 303 -27.30 14.98 6.50
C VAL A 303 -27.94 13.86 7.32
N ALA A 304 -27.21 12.76 7.56
CA ALA A 304 -27.67 11.70 8.45
C ALA A 304 -27.90 12.22 9.89
N ALA A 305 -26.97 13.02 10.42
CA ALA A 305 -27.12 13.65 11.74
C ALA A 305 -28.38 14.53 11.83
N ALA A 306 -28.65 15.34 10.80
CA ALA A 306 -29.88 16.13 10.73
C ALA A 306 -31.14 15.23 10.69
N GLY A 307 -31.07 14.11 9.98
CA GLY A 307 -32.15 13.11 9.92
C GLY A 307 -32.49 12.51 11.29
N PHE A 308 -31.49 12.21 12.12
CA PHE A 308 -31.73 11.75 13.50
C PHE A 308 -32.45 12.81 14.35
N GLY A 309 -32.20 14.10 14.09
CA GLY A 309 -32.86 15.21 14.78
C GLY A 309 -34.38 15.30 14.55
N VAL A 310 -34.92 14.60 13.55
CA VAL A 310 -36.37 14.54 13.29
C VAL A 310 -37.12 13.76 14.39
N GLY A 311 -36.44 12.84 15.07
CA GLY A 311 -37.00 12.13 16.24
C GLY A 311 -38.03 11.03 15.92
N THR A 312 -38.39 10.79 14.66
CA THR A 312 -39.30 9.68 14.29
C THR A 312 -38.53 8.39 14.02
N TYR A 313 -39.14 7.23 14.32
CA TYR A 313 -38.53 5.92 14.07
C TYR A 313 -38.08 5.71 12.61
N SER A 314 -38.95 6.05 11.65
CA SER A 314 -38.62 5.95 10.22
C SER A 314 -37.46 6.86 9.82
N ALA A 315 -37.39 8.08 10.38
CA ALA A 315 -36.27 8.98 10.14
C ALA A 315 -34.98 8.46 10.78
N GLY A 316 -35.05 7.84 11.97
CA GLY A 316 -33.91 7.20 12.63
C GLY A 316 -33.32 6.05 11.80
N ILE A 317 -34.15 5.19 11.22
CA ILE A 317 -33.67 4.13 10.30
C ILE A 317 -33.04 4.73 9.04
N ALA A 318 -33.72 5.69 8.39
CA ALA A 318 -33.22 6.31 7.18
C ALA A 318 -31.88 7.04 7.43
N ALA A 319 -31.76 7.75 8.55
CA ALA A 319 -30.53 8.40 8.99
C ALA A 319 -29.41 7.39 9.27
N ALA A 320 -29.71 6.27 9.94
CA ALA A 320 -28.72 5.23 10.20
C ALA A 320 -28.21 4.55 8.92
N LEU A 321 -29.10 4.28 7.96
CA LEU A 321 -28.72 3.77 6.64
C LEU A 321 -27.87 4.78 5.86
N LEU A 322 -28.21 6.06 5.94
CA LEU A 322 -27.44 7.12 5.30
C LEU A 322 -26.05 7.28 5.92
N PHE A 323 -25.95 7.14 7.25
CA PHE A 323 -24.67 7.13 7.95
C PHE A 323 -23.84 5.88 7.62
N GLN A 324 -24.46 4.72 7.48
CA GLN A 324 -23.78 3.52 6.99
C GLN A 324 -23.23 3.74 5.57
N LEU A 325 -23.99 4.40 4.70
CA LEU A 325 -23.52 4.77 3.36
C LEU A 325 -22.34 5.76 3.43
N ALA A 326 -22.39 6.76 4.31
CA ALA A 326 -21.28 7.68 4.53
C ALA A 326 -20.02 6.91 4.92
N ALA A 327 -20.10 5.96 5.87
CA ALA A 327 -18.96 5.14 6.29
C ALA A 327 -18.39 4.26 5.15
N VAL A 328 -19.23 3.79 4.24
CA VAL A 328 -18.78 3.05 3.05
C VAL A 328 -18.04 3.96 2.06
N ILE A 329 -18.56 5.17 1.84
CA ILE A 329 -17.93 6.17 0.94
C ILE A 329 -16.61 6.66 1.53
N ASP A 330 -16.57 6.84 2.85
CA ASP A 330 -15.38 7.20 3.61
C ASP A 330 -14.25 6.18 3.37
N CYS A 331 -14.55 4.87 3.37
CA CYS A 331 -13.56 3.85 3.01
C CYS A 331 -12.95 4.02 1.60
N CYS A 332 -13.70 4.62 0.67
CA CYS A 332 -13.29 4.76 -0.72
C CYS A 332 -12.18 5.80 -0.88
N ASP A 333 -12.09 6.82 -0.01
CA ASP A 333 -11.10 7.90 -0.17
C ASP A 333 -9.66 7.37 -0.05
N GLY A 334 -9.41 6.49 0.92
CA GLY A 334 -8.13 5.87 1.21
C GLY A 334 -7.83 4.75 0.23
N GLU A 335 -8.85 4.03 -0.25
CA GLU A 335 -8.70 3.10 -1.36
C GLU A 335 -8.24 3.83 -2.63
N VAL A 336 -8.91 4.92 -3.01
CA VAL A 336 -8.51 5.77 -4.14
C VAL A 336 -7.10 6.29 -3.91
N ALA A 337 -6.82 6.92 -2.75
CA ALA A 337 -5.51 7.49 -2.45
C ALA A 337 -4.35 6.48 -2.58
N ARG A 338 -4.54 5.25 -2.09
CA ARG A 338 -3.56 4.16 -2.21
C ARG A 338 -3.41 3.67 -3.64
N LEU A 339 -4.51 3.48 -4.36
CA LEU A 339 -4.51 3.00 -5.73
C LEU A 339 -3.89 4.01 -6.70
N THR A 340 -4.07 5.31 -6.43
CA THR A 340 -3.58 6.41 -7.26
C THR A 340 -2.29 7.06 -6.75
N PHE A 341 -1.70 6.54 -5.66
CA PHE A 341 -0.50 7.08 -5.03
C PHE A 341 -0.62 8.57 -4.64
N THR A 342 -1.82 9.00 -4.25
CA THR A 342 -2.14 10.40 -3.85
C THR A 342 -2.41 10.55 -2.37
N GLU A 343 -1.94 9.61 -1.55
CA GLU A 343 -1.94 9.75 -0.09
C GLU A 343 -1.18 11.01 0.31
N SER A 344 -1.76 11.79 1.22
CA SER A 344 -1.15 13.03 1.71
C SER A 344 -1.40 13.20 3.22
N PRO A 345 -0.50 13.86 3.95
CA PRO A 345 -0.72 14.17 5.37
C PRO A 345 -1.97 15.02 5.59
N PHE A 346 -2.24 15.96 4.68
CA PHE A 346 -3.44 16.79 4.74
C PHE A 346 -4.71 15.96 4.55
N GLY A 347 -4.75 15.04 3.58
CA GLY A 347 -5.89 14.16 3.36
C GLY A 347 -6.16 13.28 4.57
N ALA A 348 -5.11 12.69 5.17
CA ALA A 348 -5.26 11.90 6.40
C ALA A 348 -5.75 12.74 7.60
N TRP A 349 -5.29 13.99 7.73
CA TRP A 349 -5.80 14.89 8.76
C TRP A 349 -7.27 15.28 8.51
N LEU A 350 -7.61 15.58 7.25
CA LEU A 350 -8.96 15.98 6.84
C LEU A 350 -9.97 14.87 7.14
N ASP A 351 -9.65 13.63 6.78
CA ASP A 351 -10.40 12.40 7.06
C ASP A 351 -10.72 12.28 8.55
N ILE A 352 -9.69 12.28 9.40
CA ILE A 352 -9.85 12.19 10.86
C ILE A 352 -10.73 13.32 11.42
N VAL A 353 -10.55 14.57 10.95
CA VAL A 353 -11.30 15.72 11.46
C VAL A 353 -12.77 15.64 11.06
N LEU A 354 -13.08 15.36 9.79
CA LEU A 354 -14.45 15.23 9.30
C LEU A 354 -15.19 14.09 9.99
N ASP A 355 -14.53 12.94 10.17
CA ASP A 355 -15.10 11.82 10.93
C ASP A 355 -15.52 12.24 12.34
N ASN A 356 -14.64 12.94 13.08
CA ASN A 356 -14.97 13.40 14.43
C ASN A 356 -16.12 14.41 14.43
N ILE A 357 -16.15 15.34 13.46
CA ILE A 357 -17.25 16.30 13.31
C ILE A 357 -18.58 15.58 13.07
N VAL A 358 -18.60 14.59 12.16
CA VAL A 358 -19.80 13.80 11.88
C VAL A 358 -20.24 13.01 13.11
N HIS A 359 -19.33 12.33 13.81
CA HIS A 359 -19.66 11.60 15.03
C HIS A 359 -20.31 12.49 16.10
N MET A 360 -19.72 13.66 16.36
CA MET A 360 -20.29 14.64 17.30
C MET A 360 -21.67 15.12 16.83
N ALA A 361 -21.83 15.40 15.53
CA ALA A 361 -23.11 15.81 14.96
C ALA A 361 -24.17 14.72 15.09
N ILE A 362 -23.83 13.45 14.85
CA ILE A 362 -24.73 12.29 14.98
C ILE A 362 -25.23 12.16 16.43
N PHE A 363 -24.33 12.26 17.44
CA PHE A 363 -24.73 12.21 18.85
C PHE A 363 -25.69 13.35 19.20
N MET A 364 -25.42 14.56 18.73
CA MET A 364 -26.31 15.69 18.93
C MET A 364 -27.64 15.53 18.20
N GLY A 365 -27.63 15.00 16.98
CA GLY A 365 -28.84 14.70 16.20
C GLY A 365 -29.74 13.72 16.92
N ILE A 366 -29.20 12.61 17.42
CA ILE A 366 -29.94 11.62 18.21
C ILE A 366 -30.48 12.26 19.49
N ALA A 367 -29.67 13.04 20.20
CA ALA A 367 -30.08 13.73 21.42
C ALA A 367 -31.24 14.70 21.19
N VAL A 368 -31.20 15.49 20.11
CA VAL A 368 -32.28 16.41 19.73
C VAL A 368 -33.55 15.65 19.32
N GLY A 369 -33.41 14.56 18.54
CA GLY A 369 -34.55 13.72 18.16
C GLY A 369 -35.25 13.06 19.37
N LEU A 370 -34.47 12.60 20.34
CA LEU A 370 -35.01 12.05 21.59
C LEU A 370 -35.61 13.15 22.48
N TYR A 371 -35.00 14.32 22.54
CA TYR A 371 -35.55 15.45 23.29
C TYR A 371 -36.92 15.88 22.74
N THR A 372 -37.03 16.04 21.42
CA THR A 372 -38.24 16.51 20.76
C THR A 372 -39.42 15.55 20.88
N THR A 373 -39.16 14.26 21.04
CA THR A 373 -40.19 13.23 21.25
C THR A 373 -40.69 13.14 22.69
N HIS A 374 -39.90 13.59 23.67
CA HIS A 374 -40.23 13.46 25.09
C HIS A 374 -40.70 14.77 25.73
N ILE A 375 -40.79 15.89 24.98
CA ILE A 375 -41.19 17.20 25.49
C ILE A 375 -42.44 17.12 26.41
N GLY A 376 -42.26 17.47 27.68
CA GLY A 376 -43.27 17.47 28.73
C GLY A 376 -43.06 16.47 29.88
N GLN A 377 -42.02 15.62 29.87
CA GLN A 377 -41.68 14.74 31.00
C GLN A 377 -40.61 15.36 31.91
N ALA A 378 -40.43 14.83 33.12
CA ALA A 378 -39.50 15.39 34.10
C ALA A 378 -38.02 15.26 33.68
N ASP A 379 -37.71 14.27 32.83
CA ASP A 379 -36.35 13.87 32.47
C ASP A 379 -35.96 14.20 31.02
N ASP A 380 -36.69 15.10 30.35
CA ASP A 380 -36.51 15.41 28.92
C ASP A 380 -35.11 15.94 28.60
N TRP A 381 -34.44 16.56 29.56
CA TRP A 381 -33.10 17.12 29.39
C TRP A 381 -32.01 16.03 29.33
N VAL A 382 -32.30 14.79 29.77
CA VAL A 382 -31.31 13.72 29.89
C VAL A 382 -30.69 13.34 28.55
N PRO A 383 -31.45 13.10 27.45
CA PRO A 383 -30.87 12.88 26.13
C PRO A 383 -29.93 13.99 25.66
N LEU A 384 -30.27 15.26 25.92
CA LEU A 384 -29.39 16.39 25.58
C LEU A 384 -28.08 16.35 26.37
N ALA A 385 -28.15 16.08 27.67
CA ALA A 385 -26.95 15.94 28.49
C ALA A 385 -26.07 14.77 28.02
N LEU A 386 -26.67 13.62 27.66
CA LEU A 386 -25.95 12.48 27.12
C LEU A 386 -25.31 12.79 25.75
N GLY A 387 -26.01 13.50 24.87
CA GLY A 387 -25.48 13.94 23.58
C GLY A 387 -24.28 14.87 23.73
N VAL A 388 -24.39 15.87 24.61
CA VAL A 388 -23.29 16.79 24.92
C VAL A 388 -22.12 16.04 25.55
N ALA A 389 -22.39 15.13 26.49
CA ALA A 389 -21.35 14.30 27.11
C ALA A 389 -20.62 13.43 26.08
N ALA A 390 -21.33 12.80 25.15
CA ALA A 390 -20.75 12.01 24.07
C ALA A 390 -19.93 12.86 23.09
N ALA A 391 -20.44 14.04 22.71
CA ALA A 391 -19.73 14.95 21.81
C ALA A 391 -18.44 15.50 22.47
N VAL A 392 -18.52 15.94 23.72
CA VAL A 392 -17.35 16.40 24.50
C VAL A 392 -16.37 15.27 24.72
N GLY A 393 -16.83 14.07 25.07
CA GLY A 393 -15.99 12.88 25.22
C GLY A 393 -15.22 12.55 23.94
N THR A 394 -15.89 12.61 22.79
CA THR A 394 -15.29 12.37 21.46
C THR A 394 -14.26 13.44 21.11
N GLY A 395 -14.61 14.73 21.26
CA GLY A 395 -13.68 15.83 21.02
C GLY A 395 -12.45 15.78 21.93
N LEU A 396 -12.64 15.49 23.22
CA LEU A 396 -11.54 15.31 24.17
C LEU A 396 -10.65 14.13 23.77
N SER A 397 -11.25 13.00 23.38
CA SER A 397 -10.54 11.82 22.91
C SER A 397 -9.69 12.12 21.68
N PHE A 398 -10.22 12.87 20.71
CA PHE A 398 -9.49 13.30 19.53
C PHE A 398 -8.24 14.11 19.89
N ILE A 399 -8.38 15.16 20.73
CA ILE A 399 -7.25 15.98 21.20
C ILE A 399 -6.20 15.12 21.92
N LEU A 400 -6.64 14.17 22.74
CA LEU A 400 -5.73 13.29 23.49
C LEU A 400 -5.01 12.30 22.57
N VAL A 401 -5.68 11.72 21.58
CA VAL A 401 -5.06 10.83 20.58
C VAL A 401 -4.03 11.58 19.77
N GLU A 402 -4.32 12.79 19.31
CA GLU A 402 -3.35 13.62 18.57
C GLU A 402 -2.11 13.92 19.43
N LYS A 403 -2.32 14.28 20.71
CA LYS A 403 -1.21 14.46 21.67
C LYS A 403 -0.42 13.17 21.89
N ALA A 404 -1.09 12.03 22.04
CA ALA A 404 -0.43 10.73 22.23
C ALA A 404 0.42 10.33 21.02
N GLN A 405 -0.09 10.55 19.80
CA GLN A 405 0.66 10.30 18.57
C GLN A 405 1.90 11.19 18.48
N LYS A 406 1.78 12.48 18.83
CA LYS A 406 2.91 13.42 18.88
C LYS A 406 3.97 13.02 19.92
N ILE A 407 3.55 12.54 21.10
CA ILE A 407 4.47 12.01 22.12
C ILE A 407 5.19 10.77 21.60
N LYS A 408 4.46 9.85 20.97
CA LYS A 408 5.03 8.64 20.36
C LYS A 408 6.08 8.96 19.29
N SER A 409 5.83 9.96 18.45
CA SER A 409 6.75 10.34 17.36
C SER A 409 8.00 11.08 17.84
N VAL A 410 7.89 11.89 18.90
CA VAL A 410 8.99 12.75 19.39
C VAL A 410 9.81 12.09 20.50
N SER A 411 9.16 11.51 21.50
CA SER A 411 9.82 11.05 22.73
C SER A 411 9.88 9.53 22.86
N GLY A 412 9.08 8.79 22.09
CA GLY A 412 8.84 7.36 22.34
C GLY A 412 8.16 7.09 23.69
N TRP A 413 7.55 5.92 23.85
CA TRP A 413 6.91 5.55 25.12
C TRP A 413 7.95 5.10 26.14
N ARG A 414 7.90 5.67 27.35
CA ARG A 414 8.90 5.41 28.41
C ARG A 414 8.75 4.05 29.09
N THR A 415 7.57 3.44 29.04
CA THR A 415 7.34 2.12 29.66
C THR A 415 6.66 1.16 28.67
N PRO A 416 7.03 -0.13 28.68
CA PRO A 416 6.49 -1.12 27.75
C PRO A 416 4.99 -1.38 27.96
N ALA A 417 4.49 -1.25 29.19
CA ALA A 417 3.06 -1.37 29.48
C ALA A 417 2.24 -0.25 28.83
N HIS A 418 2.70 1.01 28.90
CA HIS A 418 1.99 2.13 28.29
C HIS A 418 2.12 2.12 26.77
N ALA A 419 3.25 1.64 26.23
CA ALA A 419 3.40 1.39 24.80
C ALA A 419 2.40 0.34 24.30
N ALA A 420 2.25 -0.77 25.03
CA ALA A 420 1.32 -1.84 24.70
C ALA A 420 -0.14 -1.38 24.80
N TRP A 421 -0.51 -0.62 25.84
CA TRP A 421 -1.85 -0.06 25.99
C TRP A 421 -2.15 1.02 24.96
N ALA A 422 -1.20 1.91 24.66
CA ALA A 422 -1.35 2.90 23.60
C ALA A 422 -1.49 2.23 22.23
N ASP A 423 -0.70 1.19 21.95
CA ASP A 423 -0.81 0.43 20.71
C ASP A 423 -2.13 -0.36 20.64
N LEU A 424 -2.59 -0.95 21.75
CA LEU A 424 -3.89 -1.62 21.82
C LEU A 424 -5.04 -0.63 21.58
N MET A 425 -4.98 0.55 22.19
CA MET A 425 -6.00 1.58 22.04
C MET A 425 -5.99 2.19 20.64
N LEU A 426 -4.83 2.56 20.11
CA LEU A 426 -4.70 3.03 18.72
C LEU A 426 -5.15 1.97 17.71
N LYS A 427 -5.02 0.67 18.03
CA LYS A 427 -5.53 -0.44 17.20
C LYS A 427 -7.05 -0.63 17.34
N ASN A 428 -7.63 -0.44 18.52
CA ASN A 428 -9.06 -0.71 18.78
C ASN A 428 -9.99 0.49 18.55
N VAL A 429 -9.48 1.72 18.66
CA VAL A 429 -10.22 2.97 18.33
C VAL A 429 -10.57 3.05 16.85
N ALA A 430 -9.81 2.35 16.01
CA ALA A 430 -10.06 2.26 14.58
C ALA A 430 -11.22 1.30 14.20
N SER A 431 -11.97 0.77 15.17
CA SER A 431 -13.10 -0.10 14.86
C SER A 431 -14.29 0.72 14.32
N ARG A 432 -14.38 0.76 12.99
CA ARG A 432 -15.48 1.32 12.18
C ARG A 432 -16.83 0.60 12.38
N ASP A 433 -16.91 -0.33 13.33
CA ASP A 433 -18.10 -1.05 13.75
C ASP A 433 -19.15 -0.12 14.43
N PHE A 434 -18.81 1.16 14.67
CA PHE A 434 -19.71 2.19 15.20
C PHE A 434 -20.96 2.42 14.33
N SER A 435 -20.80 2.52 13.01
CA SER A 435 -21.92 2.76 12.07
C SER A 435 -22.93 1.61 12.06
N ALA A 436 -22.42 0.39 12.08
CA ALA A 436 -23.25 -0.81 12.11
C ALA A 436 -23.94 -1.00 13.46
N ALA A 437 -23.26 -0.70 14.57
CA ALA A 437 -23.86 -0.70 15.89
C ALA A 437 -25.03 0.30 15.93
N LEU A 438 -24.83 1.54 15.48
CA LEU A 438 -25.88 2.55 15.41
C LEU A 438 -27.08 2.08 14.56
N LEU A 439 -26.83 1.48 13.40
CA LEU A 439 -27.89 0.90 12.57
C LEU A 439 -28.66 -0.21 13.32
N GLY A 440 -27.97 -1.07 14.05
CA GLY A 440 -28.60 -2.08 14.91
C GLY A 440 -29.54 -1.45 15.94
N PHE A 441 -29.06 -0.47 16.71
CA PHE A 441 -29.88 0.22 17.70
C PHE A 441 -31.05 1.00 17.08
N ALA A 442 -30.87 1.59 15.89
CA ALA A 442 -31.93 2.27 15.16
C ALA A 442 -33.04 1.30 14.73
N LEU A 443 -32.70 0.10 14.26
CA LEU A 443 -33.68 -0.90 13.83
C LEU A 443 -34.57 -1.39 14.98
N PHE A 444 -34.05 -1.46 16.20
CA PHE A 444 -34.79 -1.89 17.39
C PHE A 444 -35.44 -0.74 18.18
N ASP A 445 -35.38 0.49 17.67
CA ASP A 445 -35.86 1.70 18.35
C ASP A 445 -35.21 1.93 19.73
N GLN A 446 -33.93 1.59 19.84
CA GLN A 446 -33.14 1.66 21.09
C GLN A 446 -32.05 2.75 21.04
N LEU A 447 -32.29 3.84 20.30
CA LEU A 447 -31.31 4.93 20.14
C LEU A 447 -30.92 5.61 21.46
N TYR A 448 -31.80 5.59 22.46
CA TYR A 448 -31.47 6.07 23.81
C TYR A 448 -30.32 5.28 24.45
N TRP A 449 -30.38 3.94 24.40
CA TRP A 449 -29.33 3.08 24.94
C TRP A 449 -28.02 3.25 24.19
N PHE A 450 -28.10 3.40 22.87
CA PHE A 450 -26.93 3.73 22.06
C PHE A 450 -26.26 5.01 22.55
N LEU A 451 -27.03 6.08 22.75
CA LEU A 451 -26.51 7.38 23.20
C LEU A 451 -25.88 7.28 24.61
N LEU A 452 -26.50 6.52 25.51
CA LEU A 452 -25.95 6.25 26.85
C LEU A 452 -24.61 5.53 26.77
N PHE A 453 -24.52 4.45 25.99
CA PHE A 453 -23.28 3.70 25.80
C PHE A 453 -22.21 4.53 25.10
N ALA A 454 -22.58 5.37 24.14
CA ALA A 454 -21.67 6.28 23.47
C ALA A 454 -21.11 7.35 24.43
N ALA A 455 -21.96 7.94 25.27
CA ALA A 455 -21.55 8.92 26.28
C ALA A 455 -20.59 8.29 27.31
N ALA A 456 -20.99 7.16 27.89
CA ALA A 456 -20.15 6.45 28.85
C ALA A 456 -18.83 5.98 28.20
N GLY A 457 -18.90 5.37 27.01
CA GLY A 457 -17.75 4.84 26.29
C GLY A 457 -16.75 5.92 25.90
N SER A 458 -17.21 7.03 25.35
CA SER A 458 -16.33 8.14 24.93
C SER A 458 -15.63 8.82 26.11
N LEU A 459 -16.32 9.01 27.24
CA LEU A 459 -15.72 9.56 28.46
C LEU A 459 -14.72 8.59 29.12
N LEU A 460 -15.07 7.30 29.19
CA LEU A 460 -14.16 6.26 29.70
C LEU A 460 -12.89 6.18 28.83
N PHE A 461 -13.06 6.23 27.50
CA PHE A 461 -11.95 6.23 26.58
C PHE A 461 -11.06 7.47 26.75
N ALA A 462 -11.65 8.66 26.85
CA ALA A 462 -10.92 9.89 27.14
C ALA A 462 -10.14 9.79 28.47
N GLY A 463 -10.77 9.29 29.54
CA GLY A 463 -10.14 9.08 30.84
C GLY A 463 -8.97 8.10 30.77
N ALA A 464 -9.12 6.99 30.05
CA ALA A 464 -8.06 6.03 29.80
C ALA A 464 -6.89 6.66 29.03
N MET A 465 -7.17 7.49 28.01
CA MET A 465 -6.15 8.22 27.26
C MET A 465 -5.39 9.23 28.13
N VAL A 466 -6.08 9.95 29.03
CA VAL A 466 -5.42 10.82 30.01
C VAL A 466 -4.47 10.00 30.89
N TRP A 467 -4.92 8.84 31.38
CA TRP A 467 -4.09 7.96 32.20
C TRP A 467 -2.83 7.48 31.45
N VAL A 468 -2.97 7.13 30.16
CA VAL A 468 -1.82 6.72 29.32
C VAL A 468 -0.83 7.86 29.09
N ILE A 469 -1.31 9.10 28.90
CA ILE A 469 -0.48 10.27 28.57
C ILE A 469 0.19 10.87 29.81
N ARG A 470 -0.49 10.88 30.96
CA ARG A 470 -0.07 11.56 32.20
C ARG A 470 1.38 11.29 32.65
N PRO A 471 1.91 10.05 32.63
CA PRO A 471 3.27 9.76 33.11
C PRO A 471 4.37 10.31 32.20
N SER A 472 4.04 10.61 30.94
CA SER A 472 5.01 11.11 29.96
C SER A 472 5.11 12.65 29.94
N ALA A 473 4.14 13.36 30.52
CA ALA A 473 4.11 14.82 30.61
C ALA A 473 4.84 15.41 31.85
N VAL A 474 5.07 14.62 32.91
CA VAL A 474 5.48 15.12 34.24
C VAL A 474 7.01 15.25 34.42
N SER A 475 7.84 14.99 33.41
CA SER A 475 9.27 15.33 33.54
C SER A 475 9.88 15.87 32.25
N SER A 476 9.79 17.19 32.10
CA SER A 476 10.80 17.99 31.41
C SER A 476 12.17 17.78 32.09
N PRO A 477 13.30 17.91 31.37
CA PRO A 477 14.62 17.70 31.94
C PRO A 477 14.82 18.67 33.10
N ARG A 478 15.34 18.18 34.23
CA ARG A 478 15.95 19.09 35.21
C ARG A 478 17.09 19.82 34.48
N PRO A 479 17.25 21.14 34.71
CA PRO A 479 18.24 21.98 34.04
C PRO A 479 19.67 21.45 34.17
#